data_AF-A0A7J6RYC8-F1
#
_entry.id   AF-A0A7J6RYC8-F1
#
_cell.length_a   1.000
_cell.length_b   1.000
_cell.length_c   1.000
_cell.angle_alpha   90.00
_cell.angle_beta   90.00
_cell.angle_gamma   90.00
#
_symmetry.space_group_name_H-M   'P 1'
#
loop_
_entity.id
_entity.type
_entity.pdbx_description
1 polymer ?
#
loop_
_entity_poly.entity_id
_entity_poly.type
_entity_poly.pdbx_seq_one_letter_code
_entity_poly.pdbx_strand_id
1 'polypeptide(L)'
;MLEPQDHKAGDTLMKQGDPGDKSDRSWGVLLRTAHLSFYILESGVAKACLTGEDGNEVVAKVYNTPGDYFGELALLTSAPRKATVYASGDGCRVMGLSKEKFNRVLGPIRRRLEAKMGDYPQYADIIRQQAECEPSSPSDLMGPSDEEEEAPKTKLELLLRQDTKAPQDLGPVRDRRAGVSAPQVSQYEAEHWEKPVFDKTQEEKGMIAKMIEENSKLQVLFGHLQPAALSDVIMAMYPKSVEAGTDVIKQGDVGHAFYIVAEGELHVHVRRPGEDESSKGAKVLELGPGSLFGELALLYNAPRAATVTAVSDSKLWGLDADSFRLMLRTAEAVEPKENEDFVNNCEAFAKLNRFERAELAAVFERELFDGDEVFARKGDVADRMFILEDGAAIAFDEDLNELARLSNPGSIMGEVGLLAADGKRRASLKAAGEGCSVFTLDKDSFDRMLKPLHDDMREAAMRYSKDPLTEA
;
A
#
# COMPACT_ATOMS: atom_id res chain seq x y z
N MET A 1 -1.53 -20.08 11.87
CA MET A 1 -0.38 -19.64 11.03
C MET A 1 0.44 -18.59 11.77
N LEU A 2 -0.23 -17.66 12.45
CA LEU A 2 0.35 -16.81 13.49
C LEU A 2 0.68 -17.61 14.76
N GLU A 3 1.80 -17.27 15.39
CA GLU A 3 2.30 -17.92 16.61
C GLU A 3 2.14 -16.95 17.79
N PRO A 4 1.28 -17.26 18.77
CA PRO A 4 1.03 -16.38 19.91
C PRO A 4 2.23 -16.36 20.86
N GLN A 5 2.57 -15.18 21.37
CA GLN A 5 3.61 -14.98 22.37
C GLN A 5 3.19 -13.94 23.41
N ASP A 6 3.42 -14.26 24.68
CA ASP A 6 3.24 -13.35 25.81
C ASP A 6 4.61 -12.82 26.26
N HIS A 7 4.73 -11.50 26.36
CA HIS A 7 5.95 -10.78 26.72
C HIS A 7 5.70 -9.91 27.95
N LYS A 8 6.59 -9.95 28.93
CA LYS A 8 6.56 -9.09 30.11
C LYS A 8 7.16 -7.73 29.80
N ALA A 9 6.80 -6.72 30.59
CA ALA A 9 7.39 -5.39 30.45
C ALA A 9 8.93 -5.45 30.51
N GLY A 10 9.59 -4.85 29.53
CA GLY A 10 11.05 -4.88 29.36
C GLY A 10 11.56 -5.96 28.41
N ASP A 11 10.75 -6.96 28.05
CA ASP A 11 11.16 -7.98 27.09
C ASP A 11 11.42 -7.36 25.72
N THR A 12 12.50 -7.77 25.06
CA THR A 12 12.86 -7.32 23.71
C THR A 12 12.24 -8.24 22.68
N LEU A 13 11.33 -7.68 21.86
CA LEU A 13 10.67 -8.41 20.78
C LEU A 13 11.51 -8.37 19.50
N MET A 14 12.18 -7.23 19.25
CA MET A 14 13.04 -7.01 18.09
C MET A 14 14.19 -6.08 18.45
N LYS A 15 15.36 -6.21 17.81
CA LYS A 15 16.52 -5.36 18.07
C LYS A 15 16.95 -4.60 16.82
N GLN A 16 17.25 -3.31 16.97
CA GLN A 16 17.83 -2.49 15.90
C GLN A 16 19.14 -3.11 15.41
N GLY A 17 19.35 -3.13 14.10
CA GLY A 17 20.51 -3.74 13.45
C GLY A 17 20.41 -5.25 13.20
N ASP A 18 19.47 -5.96 13.84
CA ASP A 18 19.23 -7.37 13.51
C ASP A 18 18.82 -7.48 12.02
N PRO A 19 19.25 -8.52 11.30
CA PRO A 19 18.74 -8.77 9.96
C PRO A 19 17.22 -8.98 10.01
N GLY A 20 16.51 -8.50 8.98
CA GLY A 20 15.06 -8.70 8.83
C GLY A 20 14.66 -10.19 8.86
N ASP A 21 15.60 -11.06 8.54
CA ASP A 21 15.49 -12.49 8.53
C ASP A 21 16.60 -13.13 9.38
N LYS A 22 16.23 -13.90 10.42
CA LYS A 22 17.18 -14.66 11.24
C LYS A 22 17.49 -16.06 10.65
N SER A 23 17.17 -16.29 9.37
CA SER A 23 17.48 -17.55 8.67
C SER A 23 18.95 -17.68 8.24
N ASP A 24 19.71 -16.57 8.25
CA ASP A 24 21.10 -16.59 7.85
C ASP A 24 21.98 -17.32 8.89
N ARG A 25 22.53 -18.47 8.48
CA ARG A 25 23.31 -19.41 9.31
C ARG A 25 24.69 -18.88 9.71
N SER A 26 24.99 -17.62 9.43
CA SER A 26 26.28 -16.96 9.70
C SER A 26 26.44 -16.46 11.14
N TRP A 27 25.34 -16.34 11.92
CA TRP A 27 25.37 -15.84 13.30
C TRP A 27 25.15 -16.95 14.34
N GLY A 28 26.13 -17.14 15.22
CA GLY A 28 26.29 -18.32 16.08
C GLY A 28 25.17 -18.61 17.11
N VAL A 29 24.70 -19.86 17.09
CA VAL A 29 24.39 -20.85 18.15
C VAL A 29 23.54 -20.47 19.40
N LEU A 30 23.26 -19.23 19.77
CA LEU A 30 22.74 -18.97 21.14
C LEU A 30 21.26 -18.64 21.37
N LEU A 31 20.38 -18.55 20.37
CA LEU A 31 18.94 -18.38 20.64
C LEU A 31 18.07 -19.25 19.73
N ARG A 32 17.62 -20.40 20.27
CA ARG A 32 16.53 -21.23 19.72
C ARG A 32 15.16 -20.60 19.96
N THR A 33 14.96 -19.38 19.48
CA THR A 33 13.65 -18.73 19.51
C THR A 33 13.24 -18.42 18.08
N ALA A 34 12.02 -18.86 17.73
CA ALA A 34 11.48 -18.98 16.39
C ALA A 34 11.76 -17.78 15.47
N HIS A 35 11.99 -18.09 14.19
CA HIS A 35 12.23 -17.18 13.05
C HIS A 35 11.05 -16.26 12.75
N LEU A 36 10.61 -15.47 13.72
CA LEU A 36 9.45 -14.59 13.63
C LEU A 36 9.93 -13.17 13.34
N SER A 37 9.49 -12.67 12.19
CA SER A 37 10.00 -11.45 11.56
C SER A 37 8.94 -10.36 11.45
N PHE A 38 7.68 -10.67 11.76
CA PHE A 38 6.57 -9.73 11.75
C PHE A 38 5.68 -10.02 12.95
N TYR A 39 5.16 -8.98 13.59
CA TYR A 39 4.37 -9.10 14.81
C TYR A 39 3.11 -8.24 14.70
N ILE A 40 2.00 -8.78 15.19
CA ILE A 40 0.73 -8.06 15.38
C ILE A 40 0.42 -8.07 16.87
N LEU A 41 0.17 -6.91 17.45
CA LEU A 41 -0.23 -6.74 18.84
C LEU A 41 -1.66 -7.25 19.02
N GLU A 42 -1.85 -8.26 19.87
CA GLU A 42 -3.19 -8.72 20.26
C GLU A 42 -3.69 -7.96 21.50
N SER A 43 -2.80 -7.69 22.46
CA SER A 43 -3.12 -6.92 23.66
C SER A 43 -1.86 -6.37 24.35
N GLY A 44 -2.03 -5.39 25.24
CA GLY A 44 -0.93 -4.76 25.99
C GLY A 44 -0.21 -3.64 25.23
N VAL A 45 1.04 -3.35 25.58
CA VAL A 45 1.79 -2.20 25.02
C VAL A 45 3.19 -2.62 24.58
N ALA A 46 3.60 -2.18 23.40
CA ALA A 46 4.98 -2.25 22.92
C ALA A 46 5.50 -0.87 22.51
N LYS A 47 6.82 -0.65 22.53
CA LYS A 47 7.45 0.62 22.16
C LYS A 47 8.63 0.36 21.23
N ALA A 48 8.64 1.03 20.09
CA ALA A 48 9.81 1.10 19.22
C ALA A 48 10.72 2.25 19.66
N CYS A 49 11.98 1.93 19.93
CA CYS A 49 13.03 2.86 20.29
C CYS A 49 14.13 2.86 19.23
N LEU A 50 14.64 4.05 18.93
CA LEU A 50 15.81 4.27 18.10
C LEU A 50 17.00 4.57 18.99
N THR A 51 18.07 3.82 18.81
CA THR A 51 19.34 4.05 19.49
C THR A 51 20.24 4.88 18.58
N GLY A 52 20.62 6.08 19.02
CA GLY A 52 21.59 6.94 18.34
C GLY A 52 23.03 6.51 18.61
N GLU A 53 24.00 7.13 17.91
CA GLU A 53 25.44 6.83 18.05
C GLU A 53 25.98 7.08 19.47
N ASP A 54 25.36 8.01 20.20
CA ASP A 54 25.68 8.34 21.60
C ASP A 54 25.13 7.31 22.61
N GLY A 55 24.45 6.26 22.15
CA GLY A 55 23.81 5.23 22.99
C GLY A 55 22.48 5.66 23.63
N ASN A 56 22.02 6.89 23.37
CA ASN A 56 20.72 7.37 23.84
C ASN A 56 19.58 6.74 23.03
N GLU A 57 18.57 6.21 23.73
CA GLU A 57 17.36 5.68 23.11
C GLU A 57 16.23 6.72 23.10
N VAL A 58 15.63 6.93 21.93
CA VAL A 58 14.47 7.79 21.72
C VAL A 58 13.28 6.93 21.31
N VAL A 59 12.14 7.10 21.98
CA VAL A 59 10.90 6.39 21.63
C VAL A 59 10.37 6.95 20.32
N ALA A 60 10.43 6.15 19.25
CA ALA A 60 9.96 6.52 17.93
C ALA A 60 8.48 6.21 17.72
N LYS A 61 7.96 5.13 18.33
CA LYS A 61 6.55 4.74 18.22
C LYS A 61 6.09 3.94 19.44
N VAL A 62 4.84 4.13 19.84
CA VAL A 62 4.17 3.31 20.86
C VAL A 62 3.04 2.55 20.19
N TYR A 63 3.01 1.24 20.39
CA TYR A 63 1.95 0.33 19.96
C TYR A 63 1.11 -0.02 21.17
N ASN A 64 -0.18 0.26 21.14
CA ASN A 64 -1.08 0.08 22.29
C ASN A 64 -2.51 -0.27 21.87
N THR A 65 -2.75 -0.46 20.57
CA THR A 65 -4.04 -0.83 20.02
C THR A 65 -3.98 -2.26 19.48
N PRO A 66 -4.89 -3.16 19.87
CA PRO A 66 -5.00 -4.47 19.23
C PRO A 66 -5.11 -4.34 17.70
N GLY A 67 -4.25 -5.04 16.97
CA GLY A 67 -4.08 -4.92 15.52
C GLY A 67 -2.89 -4.07 15.08
N ASP A 68 -2.28 -3.28 15.97
CA ASP A 68 -1.01 -2.61 15.70
C ASP A 68 0.05 -3.64 15.30
N TYR A 69 0.87 -3.33 14.30
CA TYR A 69 1.91 -4.26 13.84
C TYR A 69 3.26 -3.59 13.69
N PHE A 70 4.30 -4.42 13.65
CA PHE A 70 5.67 -3.98 13.43
C PHE A 70 6.54 -5.09 12.83
N GLY A 71 7.57 -4.67 12.10
CA GLY A 71 8.55 -5.56 11.50
C GLY A 71 8.35 -5.85 10.02
N GLU A 72 7.36 -5.21 9.38
CA GLU A 72 7.09 -5.24 7.95
C GLU A 72 8.23 -4.63 7.12
N LEU A 73 8.82 -3.53 7.60
CA LEU A 73 9.78 -2.75 6.80
C LEU A 73 11.03 -3.55 6.42
N ALA A 74 11.57 -4.33 7.36
CA ALA A 74 12.73 -5.18 7.12
C ALA A 74 12.40 -6.40 6.24
N LEU A 75 11.12 -6.79 6.16
CA LEU A 75 10.66 -7.85 5.27
C LEU A 75 10.45 -7.34 3.84
N LEU A 76 9.99 -6.10 3.69
CA LEU A 76 9.70 -5.48 2.40
C LEU A 76 10.96 -4.92 1.72
N THR A 77 11.85 -4.28 2.49
CA THR A 77 13.08 -3.62 1.97
C THR A 77 14.32 -4.51 2.02
N SER A 78 14.24 -5.67 2.67
CA SER A 78 15.41 -6.50 3.03
C SER A 78 16.50 -5.76 3.85
N ALA A 79 16.21 -4.58 4.38
CA ALA A 79 17.12 -3.82 5.22
C ALA A 79 17.15 -4.38 6.67
N PRO A 80 18.23 -4.11 7.43
CA PRO A 80 18.28 -4.41 8.86
C PRO A 80 17.14 -3.71 9.63
N ARG A 81 16.76 -4.27 10.78
CA ARG A 81 15.77 -3.68 11.68
C ARG A 81 16.16 -2.26 12.04
N LYS A 82 15.28 -1.30 11.75
CA LYS A 82 15.57 0.12 11.97
C LYS A 82 15.35 0.58 13.41
N ALA A 83 14.64 -0.20 14.23
CA ALA A 83 14.38 0.11 15.65
C ALA A 83 14.37 -1.16 16.51
N THR A 84 14.62 -0.97 17.81
CA THR A 84 14.43 -1.99 18.85
C THR A 84 13.01 -1.88 19.39
N VAL A 85 12.30 -2.99 19.54
CA VAL A 85 10.93 -3.00 20.06
C VAL A 85 10.89 -3.72 21.39
N TYR A 86 10.38 -3.04 22.41
CA TYR A 86 10.24 -3.55 23.78
C TYR A 86 8.78 -3.67 24.19
N ALA A 87 8.43 -4.69 24.96
CA ALA A 87 7.18 -4.70 25.71
C ALA A 87 7.22 -3.64 26.81
N SER A 88 6.11 -2.95 27.06
CA SER A 88 5.99 -1.86 28.03
C SER A 88 4.69 -1.96 28.83
N GLY A 89 4.51 -1.10 29.84
CA GLY A 89 3.34 -1.16 30.72
C GLY A 89 3.31 -2.47 31.53
N ASP A 90 2.22 -3.23 31.40
CA ASP A 90 2.04 -4.55 32.04
C ASP A 90 2.56 -5.71 31.17
N GLY A 91 3.20 -5.41 30.03
CA GLY A 91 3.61 -6.37 29.01
C GLY A 91 2.70 -6.32 27.78
N CYS A 92 2.92 -7.25 26.86
CA CYS A 92 2.08 -7.39 25.67
C CYS A 92 1.98 -8.84 25.20
N ARG A 93 0.90 -9.10 24.48
CA ARG A 93 0.68 -10.34 23.75
C ARG A 93 0.70 -10.03 22.27
N VAL A 94 1.51 -10.77 21.52
CA VAL A 94 1.72 -10.56 20.09
C VAL A 94 1.53 -11.86 19.32
N MET A 95 1.00 -11.73 18.12
CA MET A 95 0.94 -12.78 17.10
C MET A 95 2.14 -12.62 16.17
N GLY A 96 3.08 -13.54 16.24
CA GLY A 96 4.27 -13.55 15.39
C GLY A 96 4.05 -14.30 14.07
N LEU A 97 4.72 -13.85 13.00
CA LEU A 97 4.76 -14.51 11.70
C LEU A 97 6.19 -14.57 11.17
N SER A 98 6.59 -15.70 10.57
CA SER A 98 7.89 -15.83 9.91
C SER A 98 7.90 -15.16 8.54
N LYS A 99 9.08 -14.82 8.01
CA LYS A 99 9.21 -14.22 6.66
C LYS A 99 8.58 -15.08 5.56
N GLU A 100 8.83 -16.39 5.57
CA GLU A 100 8.26 -17.32 4.60
C GLU A 100 6.73 -17.34 4.65
N LYS A 101 6.16 -17.37 5.87
CA LYS A 101 4.70 -17.32 6.07
C LYS A 101 4.14 -15.94 5.73
N PHE A 102 4.87 -14.86 6.02
CA PHE A 102 4.52 -13.49 5.68
C PHE A 102 4.42 -13.31 4.17
N ASN A 103 5.44 -13.72 3.41
CA ASN A 103 5.44 -13.64 1.95
C ASN A 103 4.31 -14.47 1.33
N ARG A 104 4.03 -15.65 1.90
CA ARG A 104 2.96 -16.55 1.46
C ARG A 104 1.54 -16.02 1.73
N VAL A 105 1.35 -15.22 2.79
CA VAL A 105 0.02 -14.69 3.19
C VAL A 105 -0.23 -13.28 2.67
N LEU A 106 0.81 -12.46 2.55
CA LEU A 106 0.71 -11.03 2.25
C LEU A 106 1.33 -10.64 0.89
N GLY A 107 1.82 -11.59 0.09
CA GLY A 107 2.27 -11.37 -1.29
C GLY A 107 1.30 -10.53 -2.15
N PRO A 108 -0.02 -10.79 -2.10
CA PRO A 108 -1.02 -9.98 -2.82
C PRO A 108 -1.24 -8.57 -2.25
N ILE A 109 -0.96 -8.34 -0.96
CA ILE A 109 -1.18 -7.05 -0.25
C ILE A 109 0.14 -6.25 -0.17
N ARG A 110 1.26 -6.83 -0.61
CA ARG A 110 2.59 -6.23 -0.62
C ARG A 110 2.61 -4.82 -1.21
N ARG A 111 1.92 -4.60 -2.33
CA ARG A 111 1.78 -3.27 -2.96
C ARG A 111 1.08 -2.25 -2.04
N ARG A 112 0.08 -2.68 -1.25
CA ARG A 112 -0.61 -1.80 -0.28
C ARG A 112 0.23 -1.47 0.94
N LEU A 113 1.12 -2.38 1.36
CA LEU A 113 2.07 -2.15 2.45
C LEU A 113 3.26 -1.29 2.02
N GLU A 114 3.73 -1.45 0.78
CA GLU A 114 4.77 -0.63 0.15
C GLU A 114 4.26 0.82 -0.05
N ALA A 115 3.01 1.00 -0.46
CA ALA A 115 2.39 2.33 -0.58
C ALA A 115 2.33 3.11 0.75
N LYS A 116 2.29 2.41 1.90
CA LYS A 116 2.31 3.00 3.24
C LYS A 116 3.73 3.26 3.79
N MET A 117 4.80 2.94 3.05
CA MET A 117 6.17 3.25 3.48
C MET A 117 6.42 4.76 3.59
N GLY A 118 5.67 5.57 2.82
CA GLY A 118 5.70 7.04 2.92
C GLY A 118 5.09 7.61 4.20
N ASP A 119 4.34 6.82 4.97
CA ASP A 119 3.63 7.21 6.19
C ASP A 119 4.55 7.38 7.41
N TYR A 120 5.86 7.11 7.25
CA TYR A 120 6.85 7.13 8.32
C TYR A 120 7.87 8.27 8.13
N PRO A 121 7.47 9.55 8.29
CA PRO A 121 8.33 10.71 8.03
C PRO A 121 9.62 10.72 8.87
N GLN A 122 9.61 10.14 10.06
CA GLN A 122 10.79 10.01 10.94
C GLN A 122 11.86 9.03 10.45
N TYR A 123 11.58 8.20 9.44
CA TYR A 123 12.58 7.33 8.79
C TYR A 123 12.98 7.83 7.40
N ALA A 124 12.25 8.80 6.83
CA ALA A 124 12.51 9.33 5.49
C ALA A 124 13.89 10.02 5.40
N ASP A 125 14.30 10.72 6.44
CA ASP A 125 15.60 11.40 6.49
C ASP A 125 16.77 10.40 6.56
N ILE A 126 16.59 9.27 7.25
CA ILE A 126 17.60 8.21 7.39
C ILE A 126 17.73 7.38 6.10
N ILE A 127 16.60 7.14 5.42
CA ILE A 127 16.58 6.43 4.12
C ILE A 127 17.26 7.28 3.04
N ARG A 128 17.06 8.61 3.05
CA ARG A 128 17.73 9.53 2.12
C ARG A 128 19.24 9.62 2.36
N GLN A 129 19.67 9.70 3.63
CA GLN A 129 21.10 9.79 3.96
C GLN A 129 21.91 8.52 3.61
N GLN A 130 21.28 7.35 3.52
CA GLN A 130 21.98 6.10 3.19
C GLN A 130 21.92 5.73 1.69
N ALA A 131 20.97 6.27 0.92
CA ALA A 131 20.96 6.14 -0.54
C ALA A 131 22.11 6.93 -1.20
N GLU A 132 22.67 7.93 -0.50
CA GLU A 132 23.85 8.69 -0.91
C GLU A 132 25.18 8.02 -0.51
N CYS A 133 25.14 6.89 0.23
CA CYS A 133 26.32 6.17 0.71
C CYS A 133 26.54 4.79 0.07
N GLU A 134 25.83 4.44 -1.01
CA GLU A 134 26.25 3.29 -1.83
C GLU A 134 27.48 3.68 -2.67
N PRO A 135 28.62 2.99 -2.52
CA PRO A 135 29.81 3.34 -3.27
C PRO A 135 29.59 3.06 -4.76
N SER A 136 29.76 4.11 -5.57
CA SER A 136 30.06 3.98 -6.98
C SER A 136 31.26 3.04 -7.16
N SER A 137 31.14 2.13 -8.14
CA SER A 137 32.14 1.14 -8.53
C SER A 137 33.58 1.71 -8.59
N PRO A 138 34.60 0.94 -8.16
CA PRO A 138 35.96 1.44 -8.00
C PRO A 138 36.76 1.45 -9.31
N SER A 139 37.26 2.62 -9.69
CA SER A 139 38.48 2.73 -10.50
C SER A 139 39.16 4.08 -10.26
N ASP A 140 40.47 4.00 -10.00
CA ASP A 140 41.51 5.03 -10.07
C ASP A 140 41.90 5.80 -8.79
N LEU A 141 42.83 5.15 -8.06
CA LEU A 141 44.18 5.62 -7.69
C LEU A 141 44.38 6.92 -6.87
N MET A 142 44.84 6.69 -5.62
CA MET A 142 45.94 7.34 -4.86
C MET A 142 46.24 8.84 -5.01
N GLY A 143 46.25 9.54 -3.86
CA GLY A 143 47.13 10.69 -3.61
C GLY A 143 46.73 11.56 -2.41
N PRO A 144 47.62 11.82 -1.40
CA PRO A 144 47.27 12.42 -0.10
C PRO A 144 47.67 13.90 0.05
N SER A 145 47.05 14.61 1.02
CA SER A 145 47.72 15.50 2.02
C SER A 145 46.74 16.47 2.72
N ASP A 146 46.78 16.45 4.05
CA ASP A 146 46.82 17.56 5.03
C ASP A 146 46.01 18.86 4.83
N GLU A 147 45.25 19.28 5.85
CA GLU A 147 45.53 20.47 6.71
C GLU A 147 44.36 20.83 7.66
N GLU A 148 44.73 21.52 8.74
CA GLU A 148 44.04 21.79 10.02
C GLU A 148 43.08 23.00 10.04
N GLU A 149 42.37 23.15 11.18
CA GLU A 149 41.92 24.39 11.91
C GLU A 149 40.42 24.35 12.28
N GLU A 150 40.04 24.07 13.54
CA GLU A 150 40.01 24.88 14.78
C GLU A 150 38.69 25.63 15.07
N ALA A 151 38.23 25.51 16.32
CA ALA A 151 36.99 26.05 16.92
C ALA A 151 37.26 27.32 17.76
N PRO A 152 36.21 28.03 18.25
CA PRO A 152 36.05 28.10 19.74
C PRO A 152 34.56 28.16 20.19
N LYS A 153 34.10 27.40 21.20
CA LYS A 153 34.25 27.47 22.68
C LYS A 153 33.36 28.47 23.46
N THR A 154 32.35 27.88 24.12
CA THR A 154 31.91 27.97 25.54
C THR A 154 31.47 29.26 26.23
N LYS A 155 30.29 29.15 26.85
CA LYS A 155 29.94 29.54 28.24
C LYS A 155 28.60 28.83 28.51
N LEU A 156 28.32 28.13 29.60
CA LEU A 156 28.74 28.35 30.96
C LEU A 156 28.18 27.17 31.77
N GLU A 157 29.05 26.40 32.41
CA GLU A 157 28.72 25.80 33.69
C GLU A 157 28.17 26.91 34.59
N LEU A 158 26.86 26.91 34.83
CA LEU A 158 26.32 27.58 35.99
C LEU A 158 25.20 26.73 36.60
N LEU A 159 25.67 25.83 37.46
CA LEU A 159 25.07 25.52 38.75
C LEU A 159 23.79 24.66 38.74
N LEU A 160 24.04 23.36 38.84
CA LEU A 160 23.33 22.49 39.77
C LEU A 160 23.20 23.14 41.17
N ARG A 161 22.00 23.12 41.77
CA ARG A 161 21.77 22.65 43.14
C ARG A 161 20.28 22.60 43.55
N GLN A 162 19.89 21.39 43.96
CA GLN A 162 19.08 21.02 45.13
C GLN A 162 17.55 20.84 45.04
N ASP A 163 17.18 19.64 45.52
CA ASP A 163 15.89 19.05 45.84
C ASP A 163 14.99 19.89 46.77
N THR A 164 13.66 19.70 46.69
CA THR A 164 12.87 18.98 47.72
C THR A 164 11.33 19.03 47.50
N LYS A 165 10.71 17.86 47.71
CA LYS A 165 9.32 17.55 48.18
C LYS A 165 8.06 17.85 47.33
N ALA A 166 7.22 16.80 47.21
CA ALA A 166 5.79 16.81 46.83
C ALA A 166 4.87 16.92 48.10
N PRO A 167 3.50 16.82 48.06
CA PRO A 167 2.50 16.75 46.96
C PRO A 167 1.20 17.62 47.19
N GLN A 168 0.15 17.39 46.37
CA GLN A 168 -1.28 17.84 46.41
C GLN A 168 -1.59 19.10 45.56
N ASP A 169 -2.60 19.19 44.67
CA ASP A 169 -3.94 18.59 44.59
C ASP A 169 -4.46 18.56 43.12
N LEU A 170 -5.55 17.84 42.88
CA LEU A 170 -6.12 17.37 41.60
C LEU A 170 -6.66 18.45 40.61
N GLY A 171 -6.41 18.25 39.30
CA GLY A 171 -7.25 18.76 38.18
C GLY A 171 -6.52 18.90 36.82
N PRO A 172 -7.24 19.11 35.70
CA PRO A 172 -8.18 18.19 35.05
C PRO A 172 -7.46 17.15 34.16
N VAL A 173 -8.19 16.11 33.76
CA VAL A 173 -7.75 15.02 32.85
C VAL A 173 -7.16 15.61 31.57
N ARG A 174 -5.85 15.44 31.37
CA ARG A 174 -5.20 15.71 30.08
C ARG A 174 -5.68 14.69 29.06
N ASP A 175 -6.16 15.22 27.94
CA ASP A 175 -6.68 14.47 26.82
C ASP A 175 -5.71 13.37 26.40
N ARG A 176 -6.20 12.13 26.42
CA ARG A 176 -5.46 10.96 25.99
C ARG A 176 -5.39 11.01 24.47
N ARG A 177 -4.19 11.16 23.91
CA ARG A 177 -3.98 11.13 22.44
C ARG A 177 -4.56 9.84 21.88
N ALA A 178 -5.64 9.98 21.12
CA ALA A 178 -6.31 8.89 20.43
C ALA A 178 -5.39 8.29 19.37
N GLY A 179 -5.41 6.96 19.26
CA GLY A 179 -4.75 6.23 18.18
C GLY A 179 -5.26 6.72 16.82
N VAL A 180 -4.32 6.87 15.90
CA VAL A 180 -4.54 7.44 14.57
C VAL A 180 -4.87 6.28 13.63
N SER A 181 -6.16 5.94 13.52
CA SER A 181 -6.67 4.97 12.54
C SER A 181 -7.61 5.69 11.58
N ALA A 182 -7.51 5.37 10.29
CA ALA A 182 -8.50 5.81 9.30
C ALA A 182 -9.90 5.31 9.72
N PRO A 183 -10.96 6.12 9.60
CA PRO A 183 -12.32 5.70 9.88
C PRO A 183 -12.74 4.62 8.89
N GLN A 184 -13.31 3.51 9.38
CA GLN A 184 -13.90 2.50 8.52
C GLN A 184 -15.29 2.96 8.10
N VAL A 185 -15.49 3.17 6.80
CA VAL A 185 -16.81 3.34 6.21
C VAL A 185 -17.55 2.00 6.30
N SER A 186 -18.79 1.99 6.79
CA SER A 186 -19.61 0.78 6.83
C SER A 186 -20.16 0.43 5.44
N GLN A 187 -20.49 -0.85 5.23
CA GLN A 187 -21.13 -1.29 3.97
C GLN A 187 -22.50 -0.61 3.74
N TYR A 188 -23.23 -0.32 4.82
CA TYR A 188 -24.50 0.41 4.75
C TYR A 188 -24.32 1.86 4.27
N GLU A 189 -23.30 2.57 4.78
CA GLU A 189 -22.97 3.92 4.33
C GLU A 189 -22.55 3.91 2.85
N ALA A 190 -21.82 2.90 2.40
CA ALA A 190 -21.46 2.76 0.98
C ALA A 190 -22.67 2.54 0.07
N GLU A 191 -23.66 1.75 0.51
CA GLU A 191 -24.86 1.43 -0.28
C GLU A 191 -25.87 2.59 -0.35
N HIS A 192 -25.90 3.49 0.65
CA HIS A 192 -26.86 4.60 0.73
C HIS A 192 -26.23 5.97 0.46
N TRP A 193 -24.96 6.00 0.06
CA TRP A 193 -24.27 7.24 -0.23
C TRP A 193 -24.52 7.69 -1.67
N GLU A 194 -25.07 8.90 -1.80
CA GLU A 194 -25.16 9.57 -3.09
C GLU A 194 -23.86 10.31 -3.38
N LYS A 195 -23.25 9.99 -4.52
CA LYS A 195 -22.05 10.67 -4.98
C LYS A 195 -22.35 12.16 -5.18
N PRO A 196 -21.60 13.08 -4.54
CA PRO A 196 -21.75 14.49 -4.80
C PRO A 196 -21.28 14.79 -6.23
N VAL A 197 -22.04 15.60 -6.93
CA VAL A 197 -21.74 16.04 -8.29
C VAL A 197 -21.79 17.55 -8.32
N PHE A 198 -20.68 18.17 -8.69
CA PHE A 198 -20.59 19.60 -8.92
C PHE A 198 -20.39 19.85 -10.40
N ASP A 199 -21.27 20.66 -10.99
CA ASP A 199 -21.20 21.05 -12.38
C ASP A 199 -19.86 21.72 -12.69
N LYS A 200 -19.21 21.24 -13.75
CA LYS A 200 -17.92 21.74 -14.25
C LYS A 200 -17.95 21.81 -15.76
N THR A 201 -17.33 22.85 -16.29
CA THR A 201 -17.05 22.99 -17.71
C THR A 201 -16.05 21.93 -18.18
N GLN A 202 -16.01 21.68 -19.49
CA GLN A 202 -15.04 20.72 -20.06
C GLN A 202 -13.59 21.17 -19.83
N GLU A 203 -13.35 22.49 -19.81
CA GLU A 203 -12.04 23.08 -19.52
C GLU A 203 -11.61 22.81 -18.08
N GLU A 204 -12.49 23.01 -17.10
CA GLU A 204 -12.20 22.72 -15.69
C GLU A 204 -11.94 21.23 -15.45
N LYS A 205 -12.73 20.35 -16.07
CA LYS A 205 -12.50 18.89 -16.00
C LYS A 205 -11.13 18.52 -16.55
N GLY A 206 -10.77 19.06 -17.71
CA GLY A 206 -9.46 18.84 -18.33
C GLY A 206 -8.30 19.37 -17.47
N MET A 207 -8.49 20.54 -16.85
CA MET A 207 -7.49 21.14 -15.95
C MET A 207 -7.27 20.28 -14.71
N ILE A 208 -8.34 19.80 -14.05
CA ILE A 208 -8.24 18.94 -12.87
C ILE A 208 -7.60 17.59 -13.24
N ALA A 209 -8.03 16.99 -14.36
CA ALA A 209 -7.44 15.74 -14.86
C ALA A 209 -5.92 15.87 -15.06
N LYS A 210 -5.49 16.96 -15.71
CA LYS A 210 -4.08 17.27 -15.92
C LYS A 210 -3.32 17.48 -14.60
N MET A 211 -3.91 18.19 -13.63
CA MET A 211 -3.29 18.34 -12.30
C MET A 211 -3.12 17.00 -11.58
N ILE A 212 -4.09 16.09 -11.70
CA ILE A 212 -3.99 14.74 -11.13
C ILE A 212 -2.90 13.93 -11.85
N GLU A 213 -2.79 14.05 -13.17
CA GLU A 213 -1.78 13.37 -13.99
C GLU A 213 -0.35 13.82 -13.68
N GLU A 214 -0.13 15.14 -13.58
CA GLU A 214 1.21 15.72 -13.43
C GLU A 214 1.72 15.70 -11.98
N ASN A 215 0.85 15.54 -10.98
CA ASN A 215 1.24 15.55 -9.57
C ASN A 215 1.44 14.12 -9.03
N SER A 216 2.67 13.77 -8.68
CA SER A 216 3.03 12.45 -8.16
C SER A 216 2.26 12.04 -6.90
N LYS A 217 1.90 12.98 -6.01
CA LYS A 217 1.09 12.67 -4.82
C LYS A 217 -0.35 12.33 -5.20
N LEU A 218 -0.91 13.02 -6.20
CA LEU A 218 -2.24 12.71 -6.72
C LEU A 218 -2.25 11.40 -7.49
N GLN A 219 -1.18 11.07 -8.23
CA GLN A 219 -1.01 9.76 -8.86
C GLN A 219 -0.96 8.62 -7.85
N VAL A 220 -0.35 8.82 -6.68
CA VAL A 220 -0.41 7.82 -5.59
C VAL A 220 -1.84 7.60 -5.11
N LEU A 221 -2.67 8.65 -5.05
CA LEU A 221 -4.05 8.56 -4.57
C LEU A 221 -5.05 8.08 -5.62
N PHE A 222 -4.84 8.42 -6.89
CA PHE A 222 -5.85 8.28 -7.96
C PHE A 222 -5.34 7.56 -9.21
N GLY A 223 -4.04 7.34 -9.36
CA GLY A 223 -3.45 6.78 -10.58
C GLY A 223 -3.80 5.32 -10.85
N HIS A 224 -4.33 4.61 -9.87
CA HIS A 224 -4.85 3.24 -10.01
C HIS A 224 -6.34 3.20 -10.40
N LEU A 225 -7.02 4.34 -10.46
CA LEU A 225 -8.44 4.39 -10.78
C LEU A 225 -8.67 4.30 -12.29
N GLN A 226 -9.67 3.52 -12.68
CA GLN A 226 -10.15 3.48 -14.06
C GLN A 226 -10.69 4.84 -14.51
N PRO A 227 -10.69 5.15 -15.83
CA PRO A 227 -11.11 6.46 -16.33
C PRO A 227 -12.50 6.92 -15.87
N ALA A 228 -13.46 6.00 -15.74
CA ALA A 228 -14.80 6.30 -15.24
C ALA A 228 -14.78 6.73 -13.75
N ALA A 229 -14.06 5.98 -12.91
CA ALA A 229 -13.89 6.29 -11.49
C ALA A 229 -13.08 7.57 -11.27
N LEU A 230 -12.10 7.86 -12.13
CA LEU A 230 -11.38 9.13 -12.09
C LEU A 230 -12.29 10.30 -12.49
N SER A 231 -13.12 10.12 -13.53
CA SER A 231 -14.12 11.12 -13.95
C SER A 231 -15.07 11.45 -12.81
N ASP A 232 -15.52 10.43 -12.10
CA ASP A 232 -16.33 10.56 -10.90
C ASP A 232 -15.66 11.40 -9.82
N VAL A 233 -14.38 11.14 -9.50
CA VAL A 233 -13.60 11.94 -8.53
C VAL A 233 -13.56 13.40 -8.94
N ILE A 234 -13.29 13.67 -10.21
CA ILE A 234 -13.26 15.03 -10.77
C ILE A 234 -14.63 15.71 -10.61
N MET A 235 -15.73 14.99 -10.86
CA MET A 235 -17.08 15.52 -10.68
C MET A 235 -17.43 15.80 -9.21
N ALA A 236 -16.90 15.01 -8.28
CA ALA A 236 -17.10 15.19 -6.85
C ALA A 236 -16.31 16.33 -6.21
N MET A 237 -15.28 16.87 -6.88
CA MET A 237 -14.54 18.02 -6.36
C MET A 237 -15.38 19.31 -6.39
N TYR A 238 -15.41 20.10 -5.33
CA TYR A 238 -16.11 21.39 -5.31
C TYR A 238 -15.14 22.57 -5.50
N PRO A 239 -15.56 23.63 -6.21
CA PRO A 239 -14.78 24.86 -6.29
C PRO A 239 -14.83 25.61 -4.95
N LYS A 240 -13.70 26.19 -4.54
CA LYS A 240 -13.60 27.04 -3.35
C LYS A 240 -12.72 28.26 -3.62
N SER A 241 -13.31 29.45 -3.54
CA SER A 241 -12.58 30.72 -3.61
C SER A 241 -12.12 31.16 -2.22
N VAL A 242 -10.92 31.69 -2.13
CA VAL A 242 -10.27 32.09 -0.87
C VAL A 242 -9.62 33.45 -1.04
N GLU A 243 -9.93 34.40 -0.17
CA GLU A 243 -9.30 35.74 -0.17
C GLU A 243 -7.90 35.71 0.46
N ALA A 244 -7.02 36.59 0.00
CA ALA A 244 -5.69 36.77 0.58
C ALA A 244 -5.74 37.00 2.11
N GLY A 245 -4.85 36.35 2.84
CA GLY A 245 -4.76 36.36 4.31
C GLY A 245 -5.61 35.31 5.02
N THR A 246 -6.47 34.58 4.30
CA THR A 246 -7.34 33.57 4.89
C THR A 246 -6.60 32.27 5.18
N ASP A 247 -6.78 31.73 6.39
CA ASP A 247 -6.32 30.38 6.74
C ASP A 247 -7.30 29.34 6.20
N VAL A 248 -6.89 28.59 5.18
CA VAL A 248 -7.73 27.55 4.55
C VAL A 248 -7.88 26.34 5.45
N ILE A 249 -6.79 25.95 6.12
CA ILE A 249 -6.75 24.94 7.18
C ILE A 249 -5.83 25.44 8.29
N LYS A 250 -6.12 25.06 9.54
CA LYS A 250 -5.29 25.43 10.70
C LYS A 250 -4.74 24.19 11.37
N GLN A 251 -3.49 24.26 11.82
CA GLN A 251 -2.84 23.18 12.55
C GLN A 251 -3.63 22.84 13.82
N GLY A 252 -3.81 21.55 14.08
CA GLY A 252 -4.57 21.05 15.22
C GLY A 252 -6.07 20.87 14.96
N ASP A 253 -6.62 21.49 13.92
CA ASP A 253 -8.04 21.29 13.56
C ASP A 253 -8.28 19.87 13.03
N VAL A 254 -9.52 19.40 13.15
CA VAL A 254 -9.93 18.16 12.49
C VAL A 254 -10.07 18.41 11.00
N GLY A 255 -9.43 17.58 10.18
CA GLY A 255 -9.45 17.73 8.73
C GLY A 255 -10.53 16.88 8.07
N HIS A 256 -11.48 17.54 7.40
CA HIS A 256 -12.60 16.88 6.71
C HIS A 256 -12.51 16.92 5.18
N ALA A 257 -11.46 17.53 4.61
CA ALA A 257 -11.27 17.64 3.16
C ALA A 257 -9.80 17.84 2.80
N PHE A 258 -9.44 17.62 1.55
CA PHE A 258 -8.18 18.09 0.97
C PHE A 258 -8.46 19.08 -0.15
N TYR A 259 -7.42 19.81 -0.56
CA TYR A 259 -7.52 20.84 -1.59
C TYR A 259 -6.38 20.74 -2.61
N ILE A 260 -6.73 20.96 -3.87
CA ILE A 260 -5.79 21.20 -4.97
C ILE A 260 -5.84 22.68 -5.31
N VAL A 261 -4.68 23.32 -5.43
CA VAL A 261 -4.59 24.73 -5.84
C VAL A 261 -4.83 24.84 -7.33
N ALA A 262 -5.88 25.54 -7.75
CA ALA A 262 -6.14 25.85 -9.16
C ALA A 262 -5.44 27.14 -9.58
N GLU A 263 -5.59 28.19 -8.77
CA GLU A 263 -5.01 29.52 -8.98
C GLU A 263 -4.62 30.12 -7.62
N GLY A 264 -3.61 31.01 -7.62
CA GLY A 264 -3.15 31.71 -6.42
C GLY A 264 -1.91 31.09 -5.76
N GLU A 265 -1.52 31.67 -4.63
CA GLU A 265 -0.34 31.29 -3.85
C GLU A 265 -0.71 31.14 -2.37
N LEU A 266 -0.26 30.05 -1.74
CA LEU A 266 -0.50 29.76 -0.34
C LEU A 266 0.79 29.38 0.38
N HIS A 267 0.93 29.76 1.65
CA HIS A 267 2.09 29.42 2.48
C HIS A 267 1.69 28.46 3.60
N VAL A 268 2.52 27.43 3.81
CA VAL A 268 2.36 26.43 4.87
C VAL A 268 3.20 26.84 6.07
N HIS A 269 2.60 26.85 7.25
CA HIS A 269 3.23 27.18 8.51
C HIS A 269 3.07 26.04 9.51
N VAL A 270 4.14 25.72 10.23
CA VAL A 270 4.14 24.65 11.24
C VAL A 270 4.61 25.22 12.57
N ARG A 271 3.74 25.14 13.57
CA ARG A 271 4.04 25.44 14.97
C ARG A 271 4.74 24.25 15.62
N ARG A 272 5.91 24.49 16.22
CA ARG A 272 6.67 23.47 16.95
C ARG A 272 6.26 23.40 18.43
N PRO A 273 6.45 22.25 19.11
CA PRO A 273 6.14 22.12 20.53
C PRO A 273 6.91 23.15 21.37
N GLY A 274 6.19 23.94 22.17
CA GLY A 274 6.76 24.99 23.03
C GLY A 274 6.69 26.40 22.44
N GLU A 275 6.26 26.56 21.19
CA GLU A 275 5.93 27.86 20.60
C GLU A 275 4.55 28.36 21.07
N ASP A 276 4.34 29.68 21.02
CA ASP A 276 3.08 30.32 21.39
C ASP A 276 1.90 29.78 20.57
N GLU A 277 0.82 29.37 21.24
CA GLU A 277 -0.42 28.88 20.63
C GLU A 277 -1.06 29.91 19.68
N SER A 278 -0.81 31.21 19.91
CA SER A 278 -1.29 32.28 19.04
C SER A 278 -0.49 32.45 17.75
N SER A 279 0.70 31.83 17.65
CA SER A 279 1.54 31.85 16.46
C SER A 279 1.15 30.76 15.46
N LYS A 280 1.28 31.08 14.17
CA LYS A 280 1.18 30.10 13.08
C LYS A 280 2.43 29.21 12.96
N GLY A 281 3.52 29.58 13.65
CA GLY A 281 4.82 28.92 13.57
C GLY A 281 5.65 29.38 12.37
N ALA A 282 6.75 28.67 12.12
CA ALA A 282 7.64 28.99 11.00
C ALA A 282 7.00 28.60 9.66
N LYS A 283 7.20 29.42 8.63
CA LYS A 283 6.87 29.06 7.25
C LYS A 283 7.79 27.94 6.78
N VAL A 284 7.21 26.86 6.28
CA VAL A 284 7.94 25.66 5.84
C VAL A 284 7.85 25.40 4.34
N LEU A 285 6.79 25.88 3.67
CA LEU A 285 6.56 25.58 2.25
C LEU A 285 5.69 26.66 1.57
N GLU A 286 5.87 26.81 0.27
CA GLU A 286 5.02 27.61 -0.64
C GLU A 286 4.25 26.66 -1.58
N LEU A 287 2.99 26.96 -1.84
CA LEU A 287 2.08 26.17 -2.67
C LEU A 287 1.55 27.06 -3.79
N GLY A 288 1.73 26.62 -5.04
CA GLY A 288 1.17 27.24 -6.23
C GLY A 288 0.22 26.29 -6.97
N PRO A 289 -0.26 26.67 -8.18
CA PRO A 289 -1.15 25.85 -8.99
C PRO A 289 -0.66 24.41 -9.16
N GLY A 290 -1.57 23.44 -9.04
CA GLY A 290 -1.29 22.00 -9.07
C GLY A 290 -0.83 21.42 -7.73
N SER A 291 -0.56 22.23 -6.71
CA SER A 291 -0.15 21.75 -5.39
C SER A 291 -1.32 21.13 -4.62
N LEU A 292 -1.04 20.02 -3.92
CA LEU A 292 -1.98 19.32 -3.04
C LEU A 292 -1.65 19.60 -1.58
N PHE A 293 -2.68 19.88 -0.76
CA PHE A 293 -2.54 19.98 0.69
C PHE A 293 -3.78 19.50 1.44
N GLY A 294 -3.58 19.09 2.69
CA GLY A 294 -4.64 18.60 3.57
C GLY A 294 -4.98 17.12 3.36
N GLU A 295 -4.23 16.40 2.54
CA GLU A 295 -4.34 14.98 2.26
C GLU A 295 -4.07 14.11 3.50
N LEU A 296 -3.15 14.55 4.36
CA LEU A 296 -2.68 13.75 5.51
C LEU A 296 -3.79 13.50 6.55
N ALA A 297 -4.68 14.47 6.76
CA ALA A 297 -5.79 14.27 7.70
C ALA A 297 -6.77 13.20 7.24
N LEU A 298 -6.83 12.95 5.93
CA LEU A 298 -7.76 12.01 5.31
C LEU A 298 -7.28 10.57 5.42
N LEU A 299 -5.96 10.39 5.23
CA LEU A 299 -5.28 9.10 5.34
C LEU A 299 -5.25 8.60 6.78
N TYR A 300 -5.09 9.50 7.75
CA TYR A 300 -4.76 9.11 9.12
C TYR A 300 -5.82 9.43 10.17
N ASN A 301 -6.88 10.20 9.86
CA ASN A 301 -7.79 10.74 10.88
C ASN A 301 -7.03 11.53 11.96
N ALA A 302 -5.95 12.20 11.55
CA ALA A 302 -5.11 12.99 12.42
C ALA A 302 -5.51 14.48 12.36
N PRO A 303 -5.29 15.24 13.44
CA PRO A 303 -5.35 16.70 13.39
C PRO A 303 -4.46 17.24 12.27
N ARG A 304 -4.83 18.38 11.68
CA ARG A 304 -4.02 19.05 10.66
C ARG A 304 -2.61 19.28 11.19
N ALA A 305 -1.60 18.82 10.44
CA ALA A 305 -0.20 18.95 10.82
C ALA A 305 0.35 20.38 10.66
N ALA A 306 -0.33 21.22 9.89
CA ALA A 306 0.12 22.56 9.53
C ALA A 306 -1.06 23.51 9.27
N THR A 307 -0.79 24.80 9.38
CA THR A 307 -1.70 25.88 8.95
C THR A 307 -1.34 26.26 7.52
N VAL A 308 -2.33 26.43 6.64
CA VAL A 308 -2.13 26.87 5.26
C VAL A 308 -2.90 28.16 5.04
N THR A 309 -2.18 29.22 4.68
CA THR A 309 -2.72 30.58 4.55
C THR A 309 -2.60 31.02 3.10
N ALA A 310 -3.68 31.56 2.52
CA ALA A 310 -3.63 32.19 1.20
C ALA A 310 -2.86 33.51 1.27
N VAL A 311 -1.93 33.72 0.34
CA VAL A 311 -1.14 34.95 0.23
C VAL A 311 -1.72 35.87 -0.84
N SER A 312 -2.32 35.30 -1.87
CA SER A 312 -3.12 35.97 -2.88
C SER A 312 -4.53 35.36 -2.94
N ASP A 313 -5.45 36.07 -3.58
CA ASP A 313 -6.77 35.52 -3.88
C ASP A 313 -6.59 34.22 -4.68
N SER A 314 -7.13 33.13 -4.16
CA SER A 314 -6.85 31.77 -4.60
C SER A 314 -8.13 31.03 -4.94
N LYS A 315 -8.06 30.16 -5.96
CA LYS A 315 -9.12 29.19 -6.28
C LYS A 315 -8.61 27.79 -6.02
N LEU A 316 -9.44 26.99 -5.37
CA LEU A 316 -9.12 25.63 -4.95
C LEU A 316 -10.18 24.65 -5.46
N TRP A 317 -9.76 23.42 -5.71
CA TRP A 317 -10.65 22.26 -5.85
C TRP A 317 -10.60 21.44 -4.56
N GLY A 318 -11.71 21.40 -3.83
CA GLY A 318 -11.84 20.64 -2.60
C GLY A 318 -12.47 19.28 -2.84
N LEU A 319 -12.04 18.26 -2.09
CA LEU A 319 -12.75 16.98 -2.02
C LEU A 319 -12.85 16.54 -0.56
N ASP A 320 -14.06 16.22 -0.13
CA ASP A 320 -14.34 15.81 1.23
C ASP A 320 -13.79 14.42 1.54
N ALA A 321 -13.40 14.22 2.80
CA ALA A 321 -12.81 13.01 3.34
C ALA A 321 -13.65 11.77 3.05
N ASP A 322 -14.94 11.88 3.35
CA ASP A 322 -15.86 10.76 3.29
C ASP A 322 -16.20 10.45 1.84
N SER A 323 -16.39 11.49 1.00
CA SER A 323 -16.51 11.35 -0.45
C SER A 323 -15.30 10.64 -1.03
N PHE A 324 -14.08 11.08 -0.71
CA PHE A 324 -12.86 10.41 -1.15
C PHE A 324 -12.81 8.93 -0.73
N ARG A 325 -13.09 8.60 0.54
CA ARG A 325 -13.07 7.23 1.06
C ARG A 325 -14.12 6.33 0.41
N LEU A 326 -15.35 6.83 0.28
CA LEU A 326 -16.47 6.11 -0.31
C LEU A 326 -16.24 5.87 -1.80
N MET A 327 -15.66 6.84 -2.51
CA MET A 327 -15.33 6.73 -3.93
C MET A 327 -14.20 5.76 -4.21
N LEU A 328 -13.14 5.74 -3.38
CA LEU A 328 -12.10 4.74 -3.48
C LEU A 328 -12.66 3.34 -3.21
N ARG A 329 -13.49 3.18 -2.17
CA ARG A 329 -14.11 1.88 -1.87
C ARG A 329 -15.06 1.39 -2.95
N THR A 330 -15.88 2.27 -3.52
CA THR A 330 -16.79 1.90 -4.60
C THR A 330 -16.02 1.60 -5.88
N ALA A 331 -14.97 2.35 -6.21
CA ALA A 331 -14.09 2.04 -7.33
C ALA A 331 -13.39 0.68 -7.15
N GLU A 332 -12.92 0.35 -5.94
CA GLU A 332 -12.36 -0.97 -5.61
C GLU A 332 -13.43 -2.08 -5.49
N ALA A 333 -14.72 -1.74 -5.33
CA ALA A 333 -15.83 -2.69 -5.16
C ALA A 333 -16.60 -3.00 -6.45
N VAL A 334 -16.39 -2.25 -7.53
CA VAL A 334 -17.00 -2.55 -8.84
C VAL A 334 -16.37 -3.81 -9.46
N GLU A 335 -15.04 -3.95 -9.43
CA GLU A 335 -14.35 -5.13 -9.99
C GLU A 335 -14.71 -6.46 -9.28
N PRO A 336 -14.75 -6.56 -7.94
CA PRO A 336 -15.09 -7.81 -7.26
C PRO A 336 -16.51 -8.27 -7.53
N LYS A 337 -17.46 -7.34 -7.70
CA LYS A 337 -18.87 -7.69 -7.90
C LYS A 337 -19.14 -8.20 -9.30
N GLU A 338 -18.58 -7.56 -10.33
CA GLU A 338 -18.69 -8.04 -11.71
C GLU A 338 -17.97 -9.38 -11.89
N ASN A 339 -16.80 -9.56 -11.27
CA ASN A 339 -16.10 -10.84 -11.23
C ASN A 339 -16.91 -11.92 -10.50
N GLU A 340 -17.51 -11.58 -9.36
CA GLU A 340 -18.33 -12.50 -8.57
C GLU A 340 -19.59 -12.90 -9.35
N ASP A 341 -20.24 -11.97 -10.05
CA ASP A 341 -21.39 -12.25 -10.92
C ASP A 341 -20.98 -13.15 -12.10
N PHE A 342 -19.83 -12.90 -12.74
CA PHE A 342 -19.31 -13.79 -13.78
C PHE A 342 -19.02 -15.20 -13.26
N VAL A 343 -18.26 -15.32 -12.16
CA VAL A 343 -17.88 -16.61 -11.57
C VAL A 343 -19.11 -17.39 -11.08
N ASN A 344 -20.12 -16.71 -10.53
CA ASN A 344 -21.36 -17.34 -10.09
C ASN A 344 -22.22 -17.86 -11.24
N ASN A 345 -22.16 -17.23 -12.41
CA ASN A 345 -22.94 -17.63 -13.59
C ASN A 345 -22.16 -18.53 -14.57
N CYS A 346 -20.86 -18.70 -14.38
CA CYS A 346 -20.00 -19.51 -15.24
C CYS A 346 -20.13 -21.01 -14.91
N GLU A 347 -20.58 -21.81 -15.89
CA GLU A 347 -20.75 -23.26 -15.72
C GLU A 347 -19.46 -23.98 -15.34
N ALA A 348 -18.30 -23.47 -15.79
CA ALA A 348 -17.00 -24.06 -15.48
C ALA A 348 -16.71 -24.10 -13.97
N PHE A 349 -17.32 -23.21 -13.18
CA PHE A 349 -17.13 -23.12 -11.73
C PHE A 349 -18.35 -23.62 -10.93
N ALA A 350 -19.30 -24.29 -11.58
CA ALA A 350 -20.54 -24.73 -10.95
C ALA A 350 -20.32 -25.73 -9.79
N LYS A 351 -19.23 -26.51 -9.80
CA LYS A 351 -18.91 -27.45 -8.71
C LYS A 351 -18.27 -26.80 -7.48
N LEU A 352 -17.80 -25.55 -7.60
CA LEU A 352 -17.27 -24.81 -6.46
C LEU A 352 -18.42 -24.37 -5.54
N ASN A 353 -18.15 -24.26 -4.25
CA ASN A 353 -19.10 -23.69 -3.30
C ASN A 353 -19.07 -22.14 -3.34
N ARG A 354 -20.01 -21.49 -2.65
CA ARG A 354 -20.10 -20.02 -2.63
C ARG A 354 -18.82 -19.33 -2.13
N PHE A 355 -18.15 -19.90 -1.13
CA PHE A 355 -16.92 -19.33 -0.59
C PHE A 355 -15.75 -19.50 -1.57
N GLU A 356 -15.64 -20.67 -2.20
CA GLU A 356 -14.61 -20.94 -3.22
C GLU A 356 -14.78 -20.02 -4.45
N ARG A 357 -16.01 -19.77 -4.89
CA ARG A 357 -16.31 -18.83 -5.98
C ARG A 357 -15.97 -17.38 -5.60
N ALA A 358 -16.29 -16.95 -4.38
CA ALA A 358 -15.93 -15.62 -3.91
C ALA A 358 -14.41 -15.44 -3.78
N GLU A 359 -13.68 -16.45 -3.30
CA GLU A 359 -12.22 -16.43 -3.25
C GLU A 359 -11.63 -16.35 -4.67
N LEU A 360 -12.20 -17.10 -5.63
CA LEU A 360 -11.79 -17.10 -7.04
C LEU A 360 -12.02 -15.75 -7.71
N ALA A 361 -13.20 -15.16 -7.53
CA ALA A 361 -13.53 -13.84 -8.07
C ALA A 361 -12.60 -12.74 -7.55
N ALA A 362 -12.11 -12.88 -6.31
CA ALA A 362 -11.21 -11.92 -5.68
C ALA A 362 -9.76 -11.98 -6.18
N VAL A 363 -9.37 -13.05 -6.89
CA VAL A 363 -8.00 -13.23 -7.42
C VAL A 363 -7.93 -13.20 -8.95
N PHE A 364 -9.07 -13.13 -9.64
CA PHE A 364 -9.10 -12.97 -11.09
C PHE A 364 -8.61 -11.60 -11.50
N GLU A 365 -7.64 -11.58 -12.41
CA GLU A 365 -7.19 -10.38 -13.10
C GLU A 365 -7.80 -10.36 -14.50
N ARG A 366 -8.18 -9.18 -14.99
CA ARG A 366 -8.73 -9.03 -16.35
C ARG A 366 -7.68 -8.51 -17.31
N GLU A 367 -7.55 -9.16 -18.46
CA GLU A 367 -6.67 -8.75 -19.56
C GLU A 367 -7.50 -8.54 -20.85
N LEU A 368 -7.10 -7.55 -21.64
CA LEU A 368 -7.73 -7.18 -22.91
C LEU A 368 -6.72 -7.41 -24.03
N PHE A 369 -7.18 -8.00 -25.12
CA PHE A 369 -6.37 -8.29 -26.29
C PHE A 369 -7.03 -7.77 -27.56
N ASP A 370 -6.25 -7.09 -28.40
CA ASP A 370 -6.71 -6.57 -29.69
C ASP A 370 -6.84 -7.70 -30.71
N GLY A 371 -7.66 -7.51 -31.74
CA GLY A 371 -7.83 -8.49 -32.82
C GLY A 371 -6.49 -9.00 -33.40
N ASP A 372 -6.37 -10.33 -33.54
CA ASP A 372 -5.16 -11.05 -33.97
C ASP A 372 -3.94 -10.99 -33.02
N GLU A 373 -4.04 -10.34 -31.86
CA GLU A 373 -2.97 -10.31 -30.87
C GLU A 373 -2.70 -11.71 -30.30
N VAL A 374 -1.43 -12.14 -30.33
CA VAL A 374 -0.98 -13.43 -29.79
C VAL A 374 -0.54 -13.25 -28.35
N PHE A 375 -1.29 -13.80 -27.41
CA PHE A 375 -1.07 -13.63 -25.96
C PHE A 375 -0.56 -14.88 -25.24
N ALA A 376 -0.45 -16.02 -25.92
CA ALA A 376 0.27 -17.19 -25.45
C ALA A 376 0.90 -17.95 -26.62
N ARG A 377 2.11 -18.49 -26.46
CA ARG A 377 2.77 -19.29 -27.50
C ARG A 377 3.00 -20.72 -27.04
N LYS A 378 2.83 -21.66 -27.97
CA LYS A 378 3.15 -23.07 -27.75
C LYS A 378 4.62 -23.22 -27.32
N GLY A 379 4.86 -24.09 -26.34
CA GLY A 379 6.19 -24.40 -25.82
C GLY A 379 6.67 -23.49 -24.70
N ASP A 380 6.07 -22.31 -24.53
CA ASP A 380 6.36 -21.42 -23.40
C ASP A 380 5.96 -22.07 -22.07
N VAL A 381 6.59 -21.61 -20.99
CA VAL A 381 6.19 -22.00 -19.64
C VAL A 381 4.77 -21.50 -19.39
N ALA A 382 3.88 -22.40 -19.01
CA ALA A 382 2.53 -22.07 -18.60
C ALA A 382 2.55 -21.58 -17.15
N ASP A 383 2.26 -20.30 -16.99
CA ASP A 383 2.29 -19.52 -15.76
C ASP A 383 0.89 -19.12 -15.27
N ARG A 384 -0.10 -19.11 -16.18
CA ARG A 384 -1.50 -18.75 -15.91
C ARG A 384 -2.47 -19.42 -16.87
N MET A 385 -3.74 -19.52 -16.53
CA MET A 385 -4.82 -19.89 -17.46
C MET A 385 -5.66 -18.68 -17.83
N PHE A 386 -6.46 -18.81 -18.88
CA PHE A 386 -7.34 -17.77 -19.39
C PHE A 386 -8.78 -18.27 -19.42
N ILE A 387 -9.74 -17.40 -19.11
CA ILE A 387 -11.17 -17.67 -19.19
C ILE A 387 -11.79 -16.55 -20.01
N LEU A 388 -12.44 -16.89 -21.12
CA LEU A 388 -13.06 -15.91 -21.99
C LEU A 388 -14.22 -15.22 -21.26
N GLU A 389 -14.19 -13.90 -21.17
CA GLU A 389 -15.28 -13.08 -20.65
C GLU A 389 -16.15 -12.59 -21.82
N ASP A 390 -15.53 -11.93 -22.81
CA ASP A 390 -16.21 -11.43 -24.01
C ASP A 390 -15.31 -11.50 -25.25
N GLY A 391 -15.91 -11.49 -26.44
CA GLY A 391 -15.21 -11.58 -27.72
C GLY A 391 -14.89 -13.02 -28.14
N ALA A 392 -13.76 -13.22 -28.85
CA ALA A 392 -13.36 -14.54 -29.32
C ALA A 392 -11.84 -14.75 -29.28
N ALA A 393 -11.42 -15.99 -29.05
CA ALA A 393 -10.03 -16.42 -29.09
C ALA A 393 -9.86 -17.67 -29.97
N ILE A 394 -8.68 -17.82 -30.55
CA ILE A 394 -8.29 -18.95 -31.40
C ILE A 394 -7.07 -19.62 -30.78
N ALA A 395 -7.17 -20.94 -30.58
CA ALA A 395 -6.02 -21.79 -30.35
C ALA A 395 -5.46 -22.28 -31.70
N PHE A 396 -4.15 -22.17 -31.90
CA PHE A 396 -3.49 -22.56 -33.16
C PHE A 396 -2.15 -23.28 -32.92
N ASP A 397 -1.74 -24.10 -33.90
CA ASP A 397 -0.47 -24.83 -33.90
C ASP A 397 0.69 -24.03 -34.53
N GLU A 398 1.86 -24.65 -34.66
CA GLU A 398 3.05 -24.01 -35.26
C GLU A 398 2.89 -23.70 -36.76
N ASP A 399 2.02 -24.44 -37.45
CA ASP A 399 1.72 -24.28 -38.86
C ASP A 399 0.57 -23.26 -39.08
N LEU A 400 0.14 -22.55 -38.03
CA LEU A 400 -0.97 -21.61 -38.01
C LEU A 400 -2.34 -22.25 -38.30
N ASN A 401 -2.47 -23.57 -38.15
CA ASN A 401 -3.77 -24.24 -38.25
C ASN A 401 -4.60 -23.95 -37.00
N GLU A 402 -5.86 -23.58 -37.21
CA GLU A 402 -6.84 -23.40 -36.14
C GLU A 402 -7.16 -24.75 -35.50
N LEU A 403 -6.80 -24.91 -34.22
CA LEU A 403 -7.09 -26.08 -33.40
C LEU A 403 -8.48 -25.98 -32.77
N ALA A 404 -8.83 -24.78 -32.30
CA ALA A 404 -10.14 -24.47 -31.75
C ALA A 404 -10.40 -22.96 -31.80
N ARG A 405 -11.68 -22.62 -31.82
CA ARG A 405 -12.18 -21.25 -31.67
C ARG A 405 -13.14 -21.21 -30.50
N LEU A 406 -12.87 -20.30 -29.57
CA LEU A 406 -13.62 -20.10 -28.34
C LEU A 406 -14.31 -18.74 -28.43
N SER A 407 -15.63 -18.75 -28.37
CA SER A 407 -16.47 -17.54 -28.47
C SER A 407 -17.56 -17.50 -27.40
N ASN A 408 -17.62 -18.50 -26.52
CA ASN A 408 -18.61 -18.57 -25.45
C ASN A 408 -17.98 -18.02 -24.16
N PRO A 409 -18.60 -17.06 -23.48
CA PRO A 409 -18.18 -16.65 -22.15
C PRO A 409 -18.06 -17.84 -21.19
N GLY A 410 -17.02 -17.85 -20.37
CA GLY A 410 -16.65 -18.97 -19.49
C GLY A 410 -15.77 -20.04 -20.14
N SER A 411 -15.43 -19.91 -21.43
CA SER A 411 -14.52 -20.85 -22.10
C SER A 411 -13.11 -20.78 -21.52
N ILE A 412 -12.62 -21.92 -21.01
CA ILE A 412 -11.28 -22.05 -20.44
C ILE A 412 -10.24 -22.33 -21.53
N MET A 413 -9.07 -21.71 -21.39
CA MET A 413 -7.93 -21.86 -22.28
C MET A 413 -6.61 -21.89 -21.51
N GLY A 414 -5.64 -22.64 -22.01
CA GLY A 414 -4.27 -22.66 -21.49
C GLY A 414 -4.07 -23.45 -20.19
N GLU A 415 -5.15 -24.04 -19.64
CA GLU A 415 -5.18 -24.97 -18.51
C GLU A 415 -4.32 -26.20 -18.75
N VAL A 416 -4.23 -26.67 -20.00
CA VAL A 416 -3.46 -27.88 -20.35
C VAL A 416 -1.99 -27.73 -20.02
N GLY A 417 -1.43 -26.54 -20.24
CA GLY A 417 -0.03 -26.27 -19.92
C GLY A 417 0.23 -26.23 -18.42
N LEU A 418 -0.75 -25.79 -17.62
CA LEU A 418 -0.65 -25.78 -16.16
C LEU A 418 -0.73 -27.20 -15.58
N LEU A 419 -1.57 -28.05 -16.17
CA LEU A 419 -1.79 -29.43 -15.78
C LEU A 419 -0.69 -30.39 -16.25
N ALA A 420 0.12 -29.97 -17.23
CA ALA A 420 1.16 -30.77 -17.84
C ALA A 420 2.41 -30.92 -16.94
N ALA A 421 3.02 -32.12 -16.96
CA ALA A 421 4.22 -32.41 -16.16
C ALA A 421 5.44 -31.54 -16.53
N ASP A 422 5.59 -31.19 -17.82
CA ASP A 422 6.63 -30.28 -18.30
C ASP A 422 6.25 -28.80 -18.12
N GLY A 423 5.01 -28.51 -17.73
CA GLY A 423 4.52 -27.16 -17.49
C GLY A 423 4.50 -26.28 -18.75
N LYS A 424 4.45 -26.86 -19.96
CA LYS A 424 4.55 -26.12 -21.22
C LYS A 424 3.20 -25.95 -21.92
N ARG A 425 2.99 -24.78 -22.53
CA ARG A 425 1.83 -24.48 -23.37
C ARG A 425 1.73 -25.49 -24.53
N ARG A 426 0.55 -26.09 -24.71
CA ARG A 426 0.30 -27.08 -25.77
C ARG A 426 -0.10 -26.46 -27.11
N ALA A 427 -0.63 -25.24 -27.09
CA ALA A 427 -1.01 -24.48 -28.26
C ALA A 427 -0.69 -23.00 -28.04
N SER A 428 -0.62 -22.25 -29.14
CA SER A 428 -0.60 -20.79 -29.10
C SER A 428 -2.03 -20.26 -29.06
N LEU A 429 -2.24 -19.11 -28.41
CA LEU A 429 -3.53 -18.44 -28.30
C LEU A 429 -3.45 -17.04 -28.91
N LYS A 430 -4.46 -16.66 -29.69
CA LYS A 430 -4.64 -15.29 -30.17
C LYS A 430 -6.07 -14.83 -30.08
N ALA A 431 -6.29 -13.52 -29.95
CA ALA A 431 -7.61 -12.92 -30.05
C ALA A 431 -8.12 -12.98 -31.50
N ALA A 432 -9.44 -12.99 -31.67
CA ALA A 432 -10.11 -13.08 -32.97
C ALA A 432 -11.12 -11.94 -33.15
N GLY A 433 -11.35 -11.54 -34.41
CA GLY A 433 -12.31 -10.49 -34.72
C GLY A 433 -11.83 -9.12 -34.22
N GLU A 434 -12.67 -8.44 -33.44
CA GLU A 434 -12.35 -7.11 -32.88
C GLU A 434 -11.47 -7.18 -31.62
N GLY A 435 -11.25 -8.37 -31.05
CA GLY A 435 -10.50 -8.57 -29.82
C GLY A 435 -11.22 -9.49 -28.84
N CYS A 436 -10.65 -9.66 -27.64
CA CYS A 436 -11.32 -10.33 -26.55
C CYS A 436 -10.92 -9.79 -25.18
N SER A 437 -11.81 -9.94 -24.20
CA SER A 437 -11.50 -9.79 -22.78
C SER A 437 -11.45 -11.17 -22.13
N VAL A 438 -10.45 -11.38 -21.27
CA VAL A 438 -10.28 -12.64 -20.55
C VAL A 438 -9.96 -12.39 -19.08
N PHE A 439 -10.41 -13.30 -18.23
CA PHE A 439 -9.89 -13.43 -16.87
C PHE A 439 -8.66 -14.32 -16.86
N THR A 440 -7.65 -13.95 -16.09
CA THR A 440 -6.44 -14.72 -15.88
C THR A 440 -6.35 -15.21 -14.44
N LEU A 441 -5.81 -16.43 -14.30
CA LEU A 441 -5.53 -17.05 -13.00
C LEU A 441 -4.13 -17.65 -13.04
N ASP A 442 -3.27 -17.21 -12.12
CA ASP A 442 -1.90 -17.71 -12.01
C ASP A 442 -1.85 -19.19 -11.60
N LYS A 443 -0.72 -19.84 -11.85
CA LYS A 443 -0.49 -21.26 -11.57
C LYS A 443 -0.68 -21.63 -10.09
N ASP A 444 -0.22 -20.80 -9.17
CA ASP A 444 -0.32 -21.11 -7.73
C ASP A 444 -1.78 -21.05 -7.28
N SER A 445 -2.53 -20.05 -7.75
CA SER A 445 -3.97 -19.94 -7.50
C SER A 445 -4.77 -21.05 -8.19
N PHE A 446 -4.39 -21.44 -9.42
CA PHE A 446 -4.95 -22.59 -10.12
C PHE A 446 -4.84 -23.87 -9.30
N ASP A 447 -3.61 -24.23 -8.89
CA ASP A 447 -3.33 -25.47 -8.14
C ASP A 447 -4.00 -25.49 -6.76
N ARG A 448 -4.17 -24.32 -6.13
CA ARG A 448 -4.80 -24.19 -4.82
C ARG A 448 -6.33 -24.23 -4.89
N MET A 449 -6.92 -23.52 -5.85
CA MET A 449 -8.34 -23.15 -5.84
C MET A 449 -9.17 -23.99 -6.81
N LEU A 450 -8.58 -24.41 -7.93
CA LEU A 450 -9.27 -25.18 -8.97
C LEU A 450 -8.91 -26.66 -8.95
N LYS A 451 -8.15 -27.13 -7.95
CA LYS A 451 -7.85 -28.55 -7.73
C LYS A 451 -9.06 -29.49 -7.84
N PRO A 452 -10.25 -29.15 -7.30
CA PRO A 452 -11.44 -30.01 -7.44
C PRO A 452 -11.94 -30.17 -8.88
N LEU A 453 -11.56 -29.26 -9.78
CA LEU A 453 -11.97 -29.20 -11.18
C LEU A 453 -10.92 -29.73 -12.16
N HIS A 454 -9.72 -30.09 -11.69
CA HIS A 454 -8.62 -30.50 -12.57
C HIS A 454 -8.99 -31.65 -13.50
N ASP A 455 -9.77 -32.63 -13.03
CA ASP A 455 -10.16 -33.77 -13.85
C ASP A 455 -11.18 -33.37 -14.94
N ASP A 456 -12.15 -32.50 -14.63
CA ASP A 456 -13.08 -31.95 -15.61
C ASP A 456 -12.35 -31.09 -16.66
N MET A 457 -11.38 -30.30 -16.21
CA MET A 457 -10.56 -29.47 -17.07
C MET A 457 -9.66 -30.30 -18.00
N ARG A 458 -9.09 -31.41 -17.50
CA ARG A 458 -8.37 -32.38 -18.34
C ARG A 458 -9.26 -33.00 -19.40
N GLU A 459 -10.50 -33.36 -19.05
CA GLU A 459 -11.45 -33.93 -19.99
C GLU A 459 -11.89 -32.90 -21.05
N ALA A 460 -12.15 -31.66 -20.65
CA ALA A 460 -12.49 -30.57 -21.56
C ALA A 460 -11.33 -30.22 -22.51
N ALA A 461 -10.09 -30.23 -22.01
CA ALA A 461 -8.87 -30.00 -22.77
C ALA A 461 -8.63 -31.02 -23.90
N MET A 462 -9.12 -32.24 -23.75
CA MET A 462 -9.02 -33.29 -24.78
C MET A 462 -9.78 -32.93 -26.07
N ARG A 463 -10.64 -31.91 -26.05
CA ARG A 463 -11.42 -31.48 -27.22
C ARG A 463 -10.61 -30.75 -28.29
N TYR A 464 -9.42 -30.24 -27.97
CA TYR A 464 -8.63 -29.45 -28.93
C TYR A 464 -7.10 -29.67 -28.85
N SER A 465 -6.60 -30.61 -28.03
CA SER A 465 -5.21 -31.09 -28.09
C SER A 465 -5.17 -32.50 -28.67
N LYS A 466 -4.44 -32.70 -29.79
CA LYS A 466 -4.25 -34.03 -30.42
C LYS A 466 -3.30 -34.95 -29.64
N ASP A 467 -2.50 -34.41 -28.72
CA ASP A 467 -1.59 -35.14 -27.82
C ASP A 467 -1.69 -34.50 -26.41
N PRO A 468 -2.63 -34.92 -25.56
CA PRO A 468 -2.99 -34.16 -24.37
C PRO A 468 -1.92 -34.23 -23.27
N LEU A 469 -1.36 -35.41 -23.02
CA LEU A 469 -0.50 -35.72 -21.89
C LEU A 469 0.35 -36.93 -22.27
N THR A 470 1.62 -36.73 -22.62
CA THR A 470 2.57 -37.85 -22.65
C THR A 470 2.74 -38.30 -21.20
N GLU A 471 2.11 -39.42 -20.84
CA GLU A 471 2.41 -40.16 -19.61
C GLU A 471 3.91 -40.50 -19.61
N ALA A 472 4.59 -40.19 -18.51
CA ALA A 472 5.87 -40.81 -18.18
C ALA A 472 5.60 -42.12 -17.43
#